data_AF-W2KTF8-F1
#
_entry.id   AF-W2KTF8-F1
#
_cell.length_a   1.000
_cell.length_b   1.000
_cell.length_c   1.000
_cell.angle_alpha   90.00
_cell.angle_beta   90.00
_cell.angle_gamma   90.00
#
_symmetry.space_group_name_H-M   'P 1'
#
loop_
_entity.id
_entity.type
_entity.pdbx_description
1 polymer ?
#
loop_
_entity_poly.entity_id
_entity_poly.type
_entity_poly.pdbx_seq_one_letter_code
_entity_poly.pdbx_strand_id
1 'polypeptide(L)'
;MATVPPFTERHRSWAEFTQAFDVYKAATNQVLVVKEVINVARRNKSLRNQVQYQGLPDDEIPLVPTTLDPYQRKYICTHGWPCPSSGKRTSHHVRRTDCPFQLIAQWTESADGSWVIVPKRAVYTHNHQVSTGIYQQYPGIRQ
;
A
#
# COMPACT_ATOMS: atom_id res chain seq x y z
N MET A 1 -2.87 -17.14 -13.57
CA MET A 1 -3.26 -16.38 -12.36
C MET A 1 -2.51 -17.00 -11.19
N ALA A 2 -1.81 -16.19 -10.40
CA ALA A 2 -1.01 -16.66 -9.26
C ALA A 2 -1.54 -16.02 -7.98
N THR A 3 -1.58 -16.78 -6.90
CA THR A 3 -2.01 -16.29 -5.57
C THR A 3 -0.83 -16.42 -4.62
N VAL A 4 -0.58 -15.38 -3.82
CA VAL A 4 0.47 -15.38 -2.80
C VAL A 4 -0.16 -15.49 -1.41
N PRO A 5 0.59 -15.98 -0.40
CA PRO A 5 0.12 -15.97 0.99
C PRO A 5 -0.26 -14.55 1.44
N PRO A 6 -1.29 -14.40 2.29
CA PRO A 6 -1.69 -13.10 2.79
C PRO A 6 -0.66 -12.52 3.77
N PHE A 7 -0.45 -11.21 3.74
CA PHE A 7 0.35 -10.46 4.71
C PHE A 7 -0.59 -9.83 5.75
N THR A 8 -0.64 -10.39 6.97
CA THR A 8 -1.62 -10.01 8.01
C THR A 8 -0.99 -9.42 9.27
N GLU A 9 0.33 -9.29 9.30
CA GLU A 9 1.09 -8.79 10.45
C GLU A 9 0.73 -7.33 10.79
N ARG A 10 0.81 -7.00 12.09
CA ARG A 10 0.54 -5.67 12.64
C ARG A 10 1.84 -5.09 13.15
N HIS A 11 2.08 -3.80 12.93
CA HIS A 11 3.36 -3.16 13.27
C HIS A 11 3.17 -1.86 14.04
N ARG A 12 4.15 -1.49 14.86
CA ARG A 12 4.10 -0.28 15.70
C ARG A 12 4.80 0.92 15.05
N SER A 13 5.46 0.70 13.91
CA SER A 13 6.10 1.76 13.14
C SER A 13 6.16 1.44 11.66
N TRP A 14 6.31 2.47 10.83
CA TRP A 14 6.54 2.28 9.39
C TRP A 14 7.84 1.56 9.09
N ALA A 15 8.87 1.72 9.94
CA ALA A 15 10.15 1.02 9.76
C ALA A 15 9.98 -0.49 9.94
N GLU A 16 9.31 -0.92 11.02
CA GLU A 16 8.98 -2.32 11.25
C GLU A 16 8.12 -2.90 10.12
N PHE A 17 7.06 -2.18 9.72
CA PHE A 17 6.21 -2.59 8.59
C PHE A 17 7.04 -2.76 7.32
N THR A 18 7.88 -1.77 6.98
CA THR A 18 8.67 -1.81 5.75
C THR A 18 9.64 -2.99 5.75
N GLN A 19 10.33 -3.24 6.87
CA GLN A 19 11.23 -4.38 6.99
C GLN A 19 10.50 -5.72 6.81
N ALA A 20 9.39 -5.93 7.53
CA ALA A 20 8.61 -7.17 7.40
C ALA A 20 8.03 -7.33 5.98
N PHE A 21 7.55 -6.23 5.39
CA PHE A 21 7.01 -6.24 4.04
C PHE A 21 8.07 -6.48 2.97
N ASP A 22 9.32 -6.02 3.18
CA ASP A 22 10.46 -6.32 2.31
C ASP A 22 10.80 -7.81 2.33
N VAL A 23 10.85 -8.42 3.53
CA VAL A 23 11.03 -9.87 3.67
C VAL A 23 9.90 -10.64 2.98
N TYR A 24 8.65 -10.22 3.19
CA TYR A 24 7.49 -10.82 2.52
C TYR A 24 7.59 -10.74 0.99
N LYS A 25 7.94 -9.58 0.43
CA LYS A 25 8.14 -9.39 -1.02
C LYS A 25 9.20 -10.33 -1.58
N ALA A 26 10.32 -10.48 -0.87
CA ALA A 26 11.39 -11.38 -1.28
C ALA A 26 10.96 -12.85 -1.22
N ALA A 27 10.36 -13.28 -0.10
CA ALA A 27 9.91 -14.66 0.10
C ALA A 27 8.84 -15.09 -0.93
N THR A 28 8.05 -14.14 -1.43
CA THR A 28 6.98 -14.39 -2.40
C THR A 28 7.34 -13.99 -3.82
N ASN A 29 8.59 -13.54 -4.07
CA ASN A 29 9.09 -13.10 -5.37
C ASN A 29 8.29 -11.95 -6.01
N GLN A 30 7.75 -11.05 -5.20
CA GLN A 30 6.89 -9.96 -5.64
C GLN A 30 7.63 -8.63 -5.75
N VAL A 31 7.46 -7.92 -6.88
CA VAL A 31 7.93 -6.54 -7.04
C VAL A 31 6.77 -5.59 -6.80
N LEU A 32 6.67 -5.10 -5.57
CA LEU A 32 5.60 -4.20 -5.13
C LEU A 32 6.13 -2.79 -4.90
N VAL A 33 5.35 -1.80 -5.30
CA VAL A 33 5.70 -0.37 -5.22
C VAL A 33 4.58 0.41 -4.54
N VAL A 34 4.93 1.55 -3.94
CA VAL A 34 3.95 2.48 -3.38
C VAL A 34 3.24 3.21 -4.53
N LYS A 35 1.92 3.06 -4.62
CA LYS A 35 1.05 3.79 -5.57
C LYS A 35 0.62 5.14 -5.02
N GLU A 36 0.21 5.17 -3.75
CA GLU A 36 -0.35 6.36 -3.11
C GLU A 36 0.07 6.42 -1.65
N VAL A 37 0.34 7.64 -1.17
CA VAL A 37 0.55 7.95 0.24
C VAL A 37 -0.49 8.98 0.65
N ILE A 38 -1.18 8.72 1.76
CA ILE A 38 -2.08 9.69 2.39
C ILE A 38 -1.42 10.14 3.70
N ASN A 39 -1.14 11.42 3.80
CA ASN A 39 -0.62 12.03 5.02
C ASN A 39 -1.75 12.29 6.03
N VAL A 40 -1.38 12.47 7.30
CA VAL A 40 -2.33 12.70 8.40
C VAL A 40 -3.14 13.97 8.16
N ALA A 41 -2.51 15.03 7.66
CA ALA A 41 -3.19 16.30 7.37
C ALA A 41 -4.34 16.14 6.36
N ARG A 42 -4.11 15.44 5.23
CA ARG A 42 -5.14 15.15 4.22
C ARG A 42 -6.26 14.30 4.80
N ARG A 43 -5.93 13.27 5.59
CA ARG A 43 -6.93 12.42 6.26
C ARG A 43 -7.78 13.23 7.25
N ASN A 44 -7.15 14.00 8.14
CA ASN A 44 -7.85 14.78 9.15
C ASN A 44 -8.70 15.89 8.53
N LYS A 45 -8.22 16.54 7.45
CA LYS A 45 -9.04 17.46 6.65
C LYS A 45 -10.26 16.76 6.05
N SER A 46 -10.08 15.55 5.50
CA SER A 46 -11.20 14.78 4.97
C SER A 46 -12.22 14.40 6.04
N LEU A 47 -11.78 14.11 7.28
CA LEU A 47 -12.68 13.84 8.40
C LEU A 47 -13.52 15.05 8.77
N ARG A 48 -12.90 16.22 8.97
CA ARG A 48 -13.61 17.46 9.32
C ARG A 48 -14.70 17.83 8.31
N ASN A 49 -14.51 17.46 7.04
CA ASN A 49 -15.48 17.73 5.99
C ASN A 49 -16.63 16.71 5.93
N GLN A 50 -16.59 15.60 6.69
CA GLN A 50 -17.68 14.63 6.71
C GLN A 50 -18.91 15.23 7.40
N VAL A 51 -20.10 14.98 6.84
CA VAL A 51 -21.37 15.52 7.32
C VAL A 51 -21.58 15.27 8.82
N GLN A 52 -21.22 14.09 9.32
CA GLN A 52 -21.35 13.73 10.74
C GLN A 52 -20.44 14.52 11.70
N TYR A 53 -19.40 15.18 11.19
CA TYR A 53 -18.43 15.96 11.97
C TYR A 53 -18.49 17.46 11.66
N GLN A 54 -19.43 17.90 10.81
CA GLN A 54 -19.57 19.32 10.49
C GLN A 54 -20.07 20.10 11.71
N GLY A 55 -19.35 21.17 12.07
CA GLY A 55 -19.67 22.02 13.21
C GLY A 55 -19.25 21.46 14.57
N LEU A 56 -18.70 20.23 14.62
CA LEU A 56 -18.11 19.70 15.85
C LEU A 56 -16.71 20.31 16.07
N PRO A 57 -16.32 20.54 17.33
CA PRO A 57 -14.97 20.93 17.66
C PRO A 57 -13.99 19.75 17.45
N ASP A 58 -12.70 20.07 17.28
CA ASP A 58 -11.68 19.10 16.88
C ASP A 58 -11.47 17.94 17.89
N ASP A 59 -11.80 18.15 19.17
CA ASP A 59 -11.73 17.18 20.26
C ASP A 59 -12.82 16.10 20.19
N GLU A 60 -13.94 16.39 19.53
CA GLU A 60 -15.02 15.42 19.29
C GLU A 60 -14.84 14.62 17.99
N ILE A 61 -13.86 15.02 17.16
CA ILE A 61 -13.56 14.35 15.90
C ILE A 61 -12.42 13.33 16.15
N PRO A 62 -12.51 12.09 15.63
CA PRO A 62 -11.47 11.07 15.80
C PRO A 62 -10.23 11.36 14.92
N LEU A 63 -9.56 12.48 15.20
CA LEU A 63 -8.37 12.95 14.51
C LEU A 63 -7.17 12.05 14.83
N VAL A 64 -6.33 11.84 13.81
CA VAL A 64 -5.11 11.03 13.94
C VAL A 64 -3.99 11.97 14.37
N PRO A 65 -3.15 11.58 15.34
CA PRO A 65 -1.95 12.34 15.72
C PRO A 65 -1.02 12.57 14.53
N THR A 66 -0.50 13.79 14.38
CA THR A 66 0.41 14.18 13.28
C THR A 66 1.73 13.43 13.31
N THR A 67 2.13 12.91 14.47
CA THR A 67 3.32 12.06 14.65
C THR A 67 3.23 10.73 13.90
N LEU A 68 2.03 10.32 13.49
CA LEU A 68 1.79 9.07 12.75
C LEU A 68 1.87 9.24 11.23
N ASP A 69 2.56 10.28 10.75
CA ASP A 69 2.71 10.51 9.32
C ASP A 69 3.71 9.52 8.66
N PRO A 70 3.41 8.97 7.47
CA PRO A 70 2.15 9.06 6.74
C PRO A 70 1.03 8.20 7.36
N TYR A 71 -0.23 8.62 7.23
CA TYR A 71 -1.38 7.86 7.72
C TYR A 71 -1.55 6.50 7.02
N GLN A 72 -1.37 6.48 5.70
CA GLN A 72 -1.66 5.32 4.86
C GLN A 72 -0.69 5.24 3.67
N ARG A 73 -0.31 4.01 3.31
CA ARG A 73 0.39 3.68 2.05
C ARG A 73 -0.39 2.61 1.29
N LYS A 74 -0.64 2.85 0.00
CA LYS A 74 -1.19 1.85 -0.92
C LYS A 74 -0.06 1.25 -1.73
N TYR A 75 0.07 -0.07 -1.69
CA TYR A 75 1.02 -0.86 -2.47
C TYR A 75 0.31 -1.55 -3.63
N ILE A 76 1.00 -1.66 -4.76
CA ILE A 76 0.56 -2.41 -5.95
C ILE A 76 1.73 -3.20 -6.52
N CYS A 77 1.44 -4.19 -7.36
CA CYS A 77 2.44 -4.75 -8.25
C CYS A 77 2.91 -3.71 -9.29
N THR A 78 4.16 -3.77 -9.74
CA THR A 78 4.67 -2.95 -10.85
C THR A 78 3.86 -3.09 -12.14
N HIS A 79 3.22 -4.24 -12.37
CA HIS A 79 2.30 -4.43 -13.50
C HIS A 79 0.87 -3.90 -13.25
N GLY A 80 0.58 -3.41 -12.04
CA GLY A 80 -0.70 -2.79 -11.64
C GLY A 80 -0.78 -1.28 -11.89
N TRP A 81 0.24 -0.69 -12.53
CA TRP A 81 0.14 0.67 -13.02
C TRP A 81 -0.80 0.73 -14.24
N PRO A 82 -1.72 1.70 -14.30
CA PRO A 82 -2.54 1.88 -15.49
C PRO A 82 -1.65 2.12 -16.72
N CYS A 83 -2.10 1.60 -17.86
CA CYS A 83 -1.55 1.96 -19.16
C CYS A 83 -1.86 3.45 -19.43
N PRO A 84 -0.86 4.30 -19.69
CA PRO A 84 -1.12 5.60 -20.27
C PRO A 84 -1.41 5.38 -21.76
N SER A 85 -2.68 5.33 -22.16
CA SER A 85 -3.04 5.22 -23.58
C SER A 85 -3.60 6.53 -24.12
N SER A 86 -2.79 7.25 -24.92
CA SER A 86 -3.22 7.99 -26.12
C SER A 86 -2.08 8.62 -26.96
N GLY A 87 -0.82 8.20 -26.80
CA GLY A 87 0.29 8.73 -27.62
C GLY A 87 0.98 7.63 -28.42
N LYS A 88 1.17 7.83 -29.73
CA LYS A 88 1.91 6.97 -30.67
C LYS A 88 3.38 6.73 -30.24
N ARG A 89 3.61 5.96 -29.19
CA ARG A 89 4.92 5.40 -28.85
C ARG A 89 4.77 3.92 -28.53
N THR A 90 5.41 3.10 -29.35
CA THR A 90 5.59 1.67 -29.14
C THR A 90 6.54 1.46 -27.96
N SER A 91 6.02 1.34 -26.74
CA SER A 91 6.84 0.90 -25.60
C SER A 91 6.98 -0.62 -25.65
N HIS A 92 8.19 -1.10 -25.84
CA HIS A 92 8.51 -2.52 -25.94
C HIS A 92 8.30 -3.26 -24.59
N HIS A 93 7.67 -4.42 -24.68
CA HIS A 93 7.77 -5.62 -23.83
C HIS A 93 7.29 -5.68 -22.38
N VAL A 94 6.99 -4.60 -21.65
CA VAL A 94 6.30 -4.75 -20.35
C VAL A 94 4.80 -4.56 -20.56
N ARG A 95 4.09 -5.67 -20.79
CA ARG A 95 2.62 -5.67 -20.76
C ARG A 95 2.20 -5.25 -19.36
N ARG A 96 1.84 -3.97 -19.17
CA ARG A 96 1.18 -3.50 -17.95
C ARG A 96 -0.17 -4.21 -17.91
N THR A 97 -0.25 -5.29 -17.15
CA THR A 97 -1.39 -6.22 -17.19
C THR A 97 -2.58 -5.73 -16.37
N ASP A 98 -2.54 -4.52 -15.81
CA ASP A 98 -3.51 -4.06 -14.80
C ASP A 98 -3.63 -5.09 -13.67
N CYS A 99 -2.48 -5.49 -13.14
CA CYS A 99 -2.40 -6.53 -12.12
C CYS A 99 -3.26 -6.14 -10.91
N PRO A 100 -4.19 -7.02 -10.46
CA PRO A 100 -5.16 -6.68 -9.42
C PRO A 100 -4.57 -6.66 -8.01
N PHE A 101 -3.30 -7.07 -7.84
CA PHE A 101 -2.64 -7.05 -6.55
C PHE A 101 -2.66 -5.64 -5.96
N GLN A 102 -3.20 -5.52 -4.75
CA GLN A 102 -3.15 -4.29 -3.97
C GLN A 102 -3.13 -4.59 -2.48
N LEU A 103 -2.49 -3.73 -1.70
CA LEU A 103 -2.52 -3.78 -0.25
C LEU A 103 -2.51 -2.36 0.30
N ILE A 104 -3.39 -2.05 1.25
CA ILE A 104 -3.39 -0.76 1.94
C ILE A 104 -2.85 -0.98 3.35
N ALA A 105 -1.69 -0.42 3.65
CA ALA A 105 -1.18 -0.35 5.02
C ALA A 105 -1.65 0.96 5.64
N GLN A 106 -2.26 0.91 6.81
CA GLN A 106 -2.91 2.06 7.41
C GLN A 106 -2.81 2.03 8.94
N TRP A 107 -2.57 3.18 9.55
CA TRP A 107 -2.71 3.34 11.00
C TRP A 107 -4.16 3.09 11.44
N THR A 108 -4.31 2.29 12.49
CA THR A 108 -5.59 1.99 13.13
C THR A 108 -5.38 2.01 14.64
N GLU A 109 -6.27 2.72 15.32
CA GLU A 109 -6.33 2.72 16.77
C GLU A 109 -6.87 1.38 17.26
N SER A 110 -6.15 0.79 18.22
CA SER A 110 -6.55 -0.43 18.90
C SER A 110 -7.44 -0.11 20.10
N ALA A 111 -8.13 -1.13 20.64
CA ALA A 111 -9.04 -0.95 21.77
C ALA A 111 -8.37 -0.41 23.06
N ASP A 112 -7.05 -0.54 23.16
CA ASP A 112 -6.22 -0.01 24.24
C ASP A 112 -5.75 1.43 24.03
N GLY A 113 -6.20 2.10 22.95
CA GLY A 113 -5.76 3.45 22.56
C GLY A 113 -4.39 3.48 21.88
N SER A 114 -3.74 2.32 21.69
CA SER A 114 -2.46 2.25 20.97
C SER A 114 -2.69 2.28 19.45
N TRP A 115 -1.77 2.90 18.73
CA TRP A 115 -1.81 2.95 17.28
C TRP A 115 -0.93 1.84 16.70
N VAL A 116 -1.48 1.12 15.72
CA VAL A 116 -0.72 0.13 14.94
C VAL A 116 -1.04 0.23 13.45
N ILE A 117 -0.07 -0.09 12.63
CA ILE A 117 -0.24 -0.24 11.19
C ILE A 117 -0.81 -1.63 10.93
N VAL A 118 -1.89 -1.67 10.15
CA VAL A 118 -2.55 -2.90 9.76
C VAL A 118 -2.76 -2.95 8.24
N PRO A 119 -2.59 -4.12 7.61
CA PRO A 119 -2.96 -4.35 6.23
C PRO A 119 -4.50 -4.41 6.10
N LYS A 120 -5.05 -3.64 5.17
CA LYS A 120 -6.48 -3.52 4.86
C LYS A 120 -6.71 -3.59 3.35
N ARG A 121 -7.94 -3.97 2.97
CA ARG A 121 -8.43 -4.00 1.58
C ARG A 121 -7.45 -4.67 0.61
N ALA A 122 -6.84 -5.76 1.06
CA ALA A 122 -5.79 -6.45 0.32
C ALA A 122 -6.37 -7.44 -0.71
N VAL A 123 -5.69 -7.52 -1.86
CA VAL A 123 -5.91 -8.49 -2.92
C VAL A 123 -4.56 -9.15 -3.20
N TYR A 124 -4.46 -10.45 -2.92
CA TYR A 124 -3.22 -11.23 -3.00
C TYR A 124 -3.10 -12.05 -4.29
N THR A 125 -3.82 -11.65 -5.34
CA THR A 125 -3.83 -12.33 -6.63
C THR A 125 -3.12 -11.52 -7.69
N HIS A 126 -2.44 -12.22 -8.59
CA HIS A 126 -1.74 -11.69 -9.75
C HIS A 126 -2.30 -12.33 -11.02
N ASN A 127 -2.46 -11.53 -12.07
CA ASN A 127 -2.87 -12.02 -13.37
C ASN A 127 -1.69 -12.41 -14.27
N HIS A 128 -0.45 -12.20 -13.81
CA HIS A 128 0.79 -12.64 -14.45
C HIS A 128 1.53 -13.65 -13.54
N GLN A 129 2.56 -14.29 -14.09
CA GLN A 129 3.42 -15.17 -13.30
C GLN A 129 4.27 -14.35 -12.31
N VAL A 130 4.39 -14.86 -11.09
CA VAL A 130 5.31 -14.37 -10.06
C VAL A 130 6.33 -15.48 -9.87
N SER A 131 7.60 -15.25 -10.22
CA SER A 131 8.64 -16.28 -10.18
C SER A 131 9.99 -15.69 -9.81
N THR A 132 10.83 -16.51 -9.18
CA THR A 132 12.19 -16.16 -8.75
C THR A 132 13.05 -15.67 -9.91
N GLY A 133 12.96 -16.31 -11.07
CA GLY A 133 13.73 -15.93 -12.26
C GLY A 133 13.38 -14.54 -12.79
N ILE A 134 12.11 -14.12 -12.71
CA ILE A 134 11.69 -12.76 -13.07
C ILE A 134 12.07 -11.77 -11.97
N TYR A 135 11.88 -12.15 -10.70
CA TYR A 135 12.17 -11.31 -9.55
C TYR A 135 13.66 -10.90 -9.47
N GLN A 136 14.57 -11.86 -9.66
CA GLN A 136 16.02 -11.63 -9.68
C GLN A 136 16.51 -10.79 -10.87
N GLN A 137 15.69 -10.60 -11.91
CA GLN A 137 16.03 -9.75 -13.05
C GLN A 137 15.78 -8.25 -12.78
N TYR A 138 15.07 -7.90 -11.69
CA TYR A 138 14.81 -6.50 -11.38
C TYR A 138 16.06 -5.78 -10.82
N PRO A 139 16.45 -4.61 -11.36
CA PRO A 139 17.67 -3.91 -10.96
C PRO A 139 17.76 -3.54 -9.47
N GLY A 140 16.62 -3.32 -8.80
CA GLY A 140 16.57 -2.98 -7.37
C GLY A 140 16.68 -4.17 -6.41
N ILE A 141 16.74 -5.41 -6.92
CA ILE A 141 16.84 -6.65 -6.13
C ILE A 141 18.27 -7.21 -6.14
N ARG A 142 19.10 -6.83 -7.14
CA ARG A 142 20.45 -7.37 -7.35
C ARG A 142 21.56 -6.71 -6.50
N GLN A 143 21.21 -5.86 -5.55
CA GLN A 143 22.18 -5.09 -4.75
C GLN A 143 22.59 -5.84 -3.48
#